data_AF-A0A6J0DAH3-F1
#
_entry.id   AF-A0A6J0DAH3-F1
#
_cell.length_a   1.000
_cell.length_b   1.000
_cell.length_c   1.000
_cell.angle_alpha   90.00
_cell.angle_beta   90.00
_cell.angle_gamma   90.00
#
_symmetry.space_group_name_H-M   'P 1'
#
loop_
_entity.id
_entity.type
_entity.pdbx_description
1 polymer ?
#
loop_
_entity_poly.entity_id
_entity_poly.type
_entity_poly.pdbx_seq_one_letter_code
_entity_poly.pdbx_strand_id
1 'polypeptide(L)'
;MDILKVFIGSPCGLNLRNILWHGFASPQDIPPKYCSAMMLFTAGLGQLLKSYLHQENVTLAHRPFVTLTNLEDVIVFPGVTDEVLSALENVMMKSAFLLKAMLPYWETAVSKFKVHRFADCTMLLLSQLEAGLRRVFAAVNKCPDRLLTAESTILYTTFDEILAKHLNDGSINQLPHFLGEPAMEFLWDFLNYQEGPRIRDRLSHGEINLREFPREAASQLLTFSLVLLLRFTAEDTLTELKEEATIQLLISLAESYRSRCHPAFQLQKQVLNCEKSLRMWPVLPVPEEPGQEAARLEGNSEAFACNSLISKILCEFCHHIPGSTCAVNGLDGLPPEKWPQLLQELCSTRIPTLFCPRLVLEVLVVLRGISAQCQRVSDQVVASLQLRHRQWVEHRLRSRQRQNYLRMLSSVRLLSPVLYLILLLLALELVSVHTVHGKSAQDRQQYLRFLKLILQYTENLVAYTNQEKNKWNEAITLTHAVLLRIWTFSEKKQMLMQLAKKSTNQVDTS
;
A
#
# COMPACT_ATOMS: atom_id res chain seq x y z
N MET A 1 -16.94 -26.89 34.61
CA MET A 1 -16.58 -25.97 33.50
C MET A 1 -15.73 -24.84 34.08
N ASP A 2 -14.54 -24.59 33.54
CA ASP A 2 -13.73 -23.42 33.94
C ASP A 2 -14.52 -22.14 33.66
N ILE A 3 -14.78 -21.33 34.69
CA ILE A 3 -15.51 -20.05 34.56
C ILE A 3 -14.87 -19.15 33.48
N LEU A 4 -13.54 -19.18 33.35
CA LEU A 4 -12.82 -18.47 32.30
C LEU A 4 -13.17 -18.97 30.89
N LYS A 5 -13.38 -20.27 30.70
CA LYS A 5 -13.80 -20.85 29.41
C LYS A 5 -15.22 -20.42 29.03
N VAL A 6 -16.09 -20.22 30.02
CA VAL A 6 -17.47 -19.74 29.81
C VAL A 6 -17.49 -18.26 29.41
N PHE A 7 -16.71 -17.41 30.08
CA PHE A 7 -16.76 -15.96 29.85
C PHE A 7 -15.85 -15.47 28.70
N ILE A 8 -14.67 -16.08 28.52
CA ILE A 8 -13.58 -15.53 27.69
C ILE A 8 -13.11 -16.52 26.60
N GLY A 9 -13.31 -17.84 26.80
CA GLY A 9 -12.53 -18.86 26.08
C GLY A 9 -13.18 -19.50 24.85
N SER A 10 -14.36 -20.08 24.98
CA SER A 10 -14.93 -20.94 23.92
C SER A 10 -16.11 -20.28 23.19
N PRO A 11 -16.26 -20.47 21.86
CA PRO A 11 -17.50 -20.18 21.13
C PRO A 11 -18.73 -20.89 21.72
N CYS A 12 -18.53 -22.00 22.44
CA CYS A 12 -19.58 -22.72 23.15
C CYS A 12 -19.94 -22.12 24.52
N GLY A 13 -19.26 -21.04 24.94
CA GLY A 13 -19.58 -20.27 26.16
C GLY A 13 -20.31 -18.97 25.85
N LEU A 14 -20.45 -18.08 26.85
CA LEU A 14 -21.00 -16.73 26.64
C LEU A 14 -20.14 -15.90 25.69
N ASN A 15 -18.81 -16.11 25.72
CA ASN A 15 -17.85 -15.45 24.84
C ASN A 15 -18.06 -13.92 24.70
N LEU A 16 -18.32 -13.26 25.83
CA LEU A 16 -18.75 -11.86 25.87
C LEU A 16 -17.74 -10.92 25.22
N ARG A 17 -16.44 -11.25 25.32
CA ARG A 17 -15.37 -10.52 24.63
C ARG A 17 -15.66 -10.40 23.13
N ASN A 18 -15.92 -11.52 22.47
CA ASN A 18 -16.12 -11.54 21.02
C ASN A 18 -17.48 -10.94 20.65
N ILE A 19 -18.54 -11.25 21.41
CA ILE A 19 -19.87 -10.66 21.19
C ILE A 19 -19.82 -9.12 21.21
N LEU A 20 -19.12 -8.54 22.19
CA LEU A 20 -18.94 -7.09 22.29
C LEU A 20 -18.03 -6.54 21.18
N TRP A 21 -16.85 -7.14 20.96
CA TRP A 21 -15.88 -6.66 19.98
C TRP A 21 -16.43 -6.66 18.55
N HIS A 22 -17.25 -7.65 18.21
CA HIS A 22 -17.89 -7.78 16.89
C HIS A 22 -19.23 -7.03 16.79
N GLY A 23 -19.64 -6.29 17.83
CA GLY A 23 -20.85 -5.45 17.79
C GLY A 23 -22.15 -6.25 17.70
N PHE A 24 -22.23 -7.42 18.35
CA PHE A 24 -23.47 -8.21 18.42
C PHE A 24 -24.40 -7.79 19.56
N ALA A 25 -23.85 -7.21 20.64
CA ALA A 25 -24.63 -6.82 21.81
C ALA A 25 -24.82 -5.31 21.88
N SER A 26 -26.07 -4.87 22.02
CA SER A 26 -26.42 -3.50 22.35
C SER A 26 -26.14 -3.20 23.83
N PRO A 27 -26.11 -1.91 24.24
CA PRO A 27 -25.82 -1.51 25.62
C PRO A 27 -26.73 -2.15 26.66
N GLN A 28 -27.97 -2.50 26.30
CA GLN A 28 -28.97 -3.07 27.22
C GLN A 28 -28.97 -4.61 27.23
N ASP A 29 -28.31 -5.25 26.26
CA ASP A 29 -28.34 -6.72 26.11
C ASP A 29 -27.46 -7.44 27.13
N ILE A 30 -26.43 -6.77 27.67
CA ILE A 30 -25.50 -7.37 28.62
C ILE A 30 -25.82 -6.89 30.05
N PRO A 31 -26.31 -7.78 30.92
CA PRO A 31 -26.49 -7.45 32.34
C PRO A 31 -25.21 -6.89 32.98
N PRO A 32 -25.28 -5.80 33.76
CA PRO A 32 -24.10 -5.16 34.38
C PRO A 32 -23.26 -6.10 35.26
N LYS A 33 -23.87 -7.14 35.83
CA LYS A 33 -23.18 -8.19 36.59
C LYS A 33 -22.13 -8.94 35.75
N TYR A 34 -22.38 -9.16 34.46
CA TYR A 34 -21.42 -9.82 33.58
C TYR A 34 -20.25 -8.90 33.22
N CYS A 35 -20.50 -7.62 32.99
CA CYS A 35 -19.45 -6.62 32.81
C CYS A 35 -18.56 -6.54 34.06
N SER A 36 -19.18 -6.47 35.24
CA SER A 36 -18.48 -6.45 36.52
C SER A 36 -17.64 -7.70 36.74
N ALA A 37 -18.18 -8.88 36.40
CA ALA A 37 -17.45 -10.14 36.45
C ALA A 37 -16.25 -10.15 35.50
N MET A 38 -16.38 -9.67 34.26
CA MET A 38 -15.26 -9.58 33.32
C MET A 38 -14.15 -8.66 33.82
N MET A 39 -14.51 -7.51 34.40
CA MET A 39 -13.52 -6.59 34.99
C MET A 39 -12.80 -7.23 36.18
N LEU A 40 -13.55 -7.91 37.07
CA LEU A 40 -12.98 -8.61 38.22
C LEU A 40 -12.06 -9.75 37.79
N PHE A 41 -12.46 -10.56 36.80
CA PHE A 41 -11.62 -11.64 36.27
C PHE A 41 -10.35 -11.08 35.64
N THR A 42 -10.45 -10.02 34.83
CA THR A 42 -9.29 -9.42 34.17
C THR A 42 -8.29 -8.86 35.19
N ALA A 43 -8.78 -8.09 36.17
CA ALA A 43 -7.93 -7.53 37.23
C ALA A 43 -7.33 -8.62 38.13
N GLY A 44 -8.16 -9.60 38.54
CA GLY A 44 -7.74 -10.71 39.39
C GLY A 44 -6.70 -11.60 38.72
N LEU A 45 -6.89 -11.94 37.44
CA LEU A 45 -5.89 -12.67 36.65
C LEU A 45 -4.58 -11.90 36.55
N GLY A 46 -4.63 -10.57 36.38
CA GLY A 46 -3.43 -9.73 36.39
C GLY A 46 -2.68 -9.78 37.72
N GLN A 47 -3.39 -9.77 38.85
CA GLN A 47 -2.78 -9.89 40.19
C GLN A 47 -2.15 -11.28 40.43
N LEU A 48 -2.84 -12.34 40.03
CA LEU A 48 -2.33 -13.71 40.11
C LEU A 48 -1.08 -13.87 39.25
N LEU A 49 -1.12 -13.37 38.00
CA LEU A 49 0.03 -13.39 37.10
C LEU A 49 1.23 -12.65 37.70
N LYS A 50 1.01 -11.45 38.26
CA LYS A 50 2.07 -10.69 38.92
C LYS A 50 2.69 -11.46 40.10
N SER A 51 1.85 -12.12 40.90
CA SER A 51 2.30 -12.92 42.05
C SER A 51 3.12 -14.13 41.60
N TYR A 52 2.64 -14.84 40.57
CA TYR A 52 3.33 -15.96 39.95
C TYR A 52 4.70 -15.57 39.39
N LEU A 53 4.76 -14.48 38.60
CA LEU A 53 6.01 -13.98 38.03
C LEU A 53 7.04 -13.61 39.12
N HIS A 54 6.58 -13.04 40.23
CA HIS A 54 7.43 -12.75 41.38
C HIS A 54 7.92 -14.03 42.08
N GLN A 55 7.04 -15.02 42.29
CA GLN A 55 7.40 -16.29 42.96
C GLN A 55 8.40 -17.10 42.13
N GLU A 56 8.19 -17.20 40.82
CA GLU A 56 9.06 -17.94 39.90
C GLU A 56 10.29 -17.14 39.46
N ASN A 57 10.43 -15.89 39.91
CA ASN A 57 11.48 -14.96 39.53
C ASN A 57 11.62 -14.81 37.99
N VAL A 58 10.49 -14.80 37.29
CA VAL A 58 10.41 -14.68 35.83
C VAL A 58 9.90 -13.29 35.46
N THR A 59 10.59 -12.62 34.54
CA THR A 59 10.12 -11.37 33.95
C THR A 59 9.23 -11.65 32.74
N LEU A 60 8.03 -11.08 32.72
CA LEU A 60 7.17 -11.13 31.53
C LEU A 60 7.75 -10.22 30.44
N ALA A 61 8.23 -10.82 29.36
CA ALA A 61 8.67 -10.07 28.19
C ALA A 61 7.44 -9.52 27.45
N HIS A 62 7.23 -8.21 27.53
CA HIS A 62 6.21 -7.52 26.76
C HIS A 62 6.70 -7.24 25.34
N ARG A 63 5.82 -7.46 24.35
CA ARG A 63 6.09 -7.00 22.98
C ARG A 63 6.07 -5.47 22.97
N PRO A 64 6.99 -4.80 22.27
CA PRO A 64 6.95 -3.35 22.13
C PRO A 64 5.68 -2.94 21.38
N PHE A 65 5.16 -1.76 21.71
CA PHE A 65 4.05 -1.19 20.96
C PHE A 65 4.46 -0.93 19.51
N VAL A 66 3.51 -1.17 18.61
CA VAL A 66 3.64 -0.93 17.18
C VAL A 66 3.16 0.49 16.88
N THR A 67 4.01 1.26 16.22
CA THR A 67 3.60 2.54 15.63
C THR A 67 2.84 2.27 14.33
N LEU A 68 1.73 2.99 14.10
CA LEU A 68 1.02 2.95 12.83
C LEU A 68 1.86 3.66 11.75
N THR A 69 2.73 2.90 11.08
CA THR A 69 3.54 3.37 9.96
C THR A 69 2.69 3.63 8.71
N ASN A 70 3.14 4.51 7.83
CA ASN A 70 2.49 4.83 6.55
C ASN A 70 1.09 5.46 6.66
N LEU A 71 0.72 5.99 7.84
CA LEU A 71 -0.56 6.67 8.00
C LEU A 71 -0.69 7.88 7.04
N GLU A 72 0.43 8.52 6.71
CA GLU A 72 0.52 9.59 5.70
C GLU A 72 -0.13 9.23 4.36
N ASP A 73 -0.04 7.97 3.93
CA ASP A 73 -0.52 7.54 2.63
C ASP A 73 -2.05 7.36 2.62
N VAL A 74 -2.64 7.06 3.78
CA VAL A 74 -4.09 6.79 3.93
C VAL A 74 -4.89 8.00 4.44
N ILE A 75 -4.24 9.14 4.71
CA ILE A 75 -4.92 10.39 5.04
C ILE A 75 -5.47 11.01 3.76
N VAL A 76 -6.75 10.77 3.49
CA VAL A 76 -7.45 11.28 2.29
C VAL A 76 -8.50 12.32 2.66
N PHE A 77 -9.21 12.10 3.77
CA PHE A 77 -10.18 13.06 4.27
C PHE A 77 -9.48 14.21 5.01
N PRO A 78 -9.99 15.45 4.91
CA PRO A 78 -9.59 16.52 5.79
C PRO A 78 -9.87 16.16 7.26
N GLY A 79 -9.22 16.86 8.19
CA GLY A 79 -9.45 16.68 9.61
C GLY A 79 -10.92 16.88 9.99
N VAL A 80 -11.37 16.20 11.05
CA VAL A 80 -12.73 16.31 11.56
C VAL A 80 -12.92 17.69 12.20
N THR A 81 -13.85 18.48 11.65
CA THR A 81 -14.27 19.80 12.16
C THR A 81 -15.57 19.70 12.96
N ASP A 82 -15.98 20.80 13.60
CA ASP A 82 -17.23 20.85 14.36
C ASP A 82 -18.46 20.71 13.45
N GLU A 83 -18.39 21.16 12.20
CA GLU A 83 -19.42 20.94 11.18
C GLU A 83 -19.58 19.45 10.88
N VAL A 84 -18.46 18.73 10.69
CA VAL A 84 -18.46 17.28 10.44
C VAL A 84 -19.05 16.51 11.63
N LEU A 85 -18.71 16.91 12.87
CA LEU A 85 -19.26 16.29 14.08
C LEU A 85 -20.77 16.55 14.20
N SER A 86 -21.22 17.77 13.91
CA SER A 86 -22.63 18.15 13.96
C SER A 86 -23.45 17.40 12.91
N ALA A 87 -22.92 17.28 11.69
CA ALA A 87 -23.53 16.50 10.63
C ALA A 87 -23.63 15.02 11.02
N LEU A 88 -22.57 14.45 11.61
CA LEU A 88 -22.59 13.07 12.10
C LEU A 88 -23.66 12.84 13.17
N GLU A 89 -23.76 13.72 14.16
CA GLU A 89 -24.78 13.63 15.23
C GLU A 89 -26.21 13.70 14.66
N ASN A 90 -26.45 14.55 13.65
CA ASN A 90 -27.73 14.64 12.96
C ASN A 90 -28.08 13.36 12.19
N VAL A 91 -27.11 12.84 11.42
CA VAL A 91 -27.31 11.69 10.51
C VAL A 91 -27.44 10.37 11.30
N MET A 92 -26.75 10.22 12.42
CA MET A 92 -26.82 9.01 13.27
C MET A 92 -28.25 8.63 13.68
N MET A 93 -29.11 9.63 13.90
CA MET A 93 -30.51 9.42 14.30
C MET A 93 -31.42 8.96 13.15
N LYS A 94 -31.00 9.21 11.91
CA LYS A 94 -31.84 9.11 10.71
C LYS A 94 -31.39 8.02 9.75
N SER A 95 -30.10 7.66 9.80
CA SER A 95 -29.53 6.68 8.90
C SER A 95 -30.06 5.28 9.17
N ALA A 96 -30.51 4.61 8.11
CA ALA A 96 -30.83 3.21 8.14
C ALA A 96 -29.59 2.33 8.30
N PHE A 97 -28.35 2.81 8.20
CA PHE A 97 -27.18 1.95 8.44
C PHE A 97 -27.08 1.53 9.92
N LEU A 98 -27.51 2.39 10.85
CA LEU A 98 -27.42 2.21 12.28
C LEU A 98 -28.61 1.40 12.82
N LEU A 99 -28.34 0.49 13.76
CA LEU A 99 -29.38 -0.17 14.56
C LEU A 99 -29.74 0.74 15.73
N LYS A 100 -31.01 1.11 15.91
CA LYS A 100 -31.44 2.06 16.97
C LYS A 100 -30.94 1.67 18.36
N ALA A 101 -30.91 0.37 18.67
CA ALA A 101 -30.39 -0.14 19.94
C ALA A 101 -28.90 0.16 20.17
N MET A 102 -28.13 0.34 19.09
CA MET A 102 -26.69 0.62 19.13
C MET A 102 -26.34 2.12 19.20
N LEU A 103 -27.33 3.01 19.06
CA LEU A 103 -27.14 4.47 19.06
C LEU A 103 -26.28 4.98 20.24
N PRO A 104 -26.44 4.49 21.50
CA PRO A 104 -25.63 5.00 22.61
C PRO A 104 -24.13 4.76 22.44
N TYR A 105 -23.73 3.70 21.72
CA TYR A 105 -22.31 3.46 21.42
C TYR A 105 -21.77 4.45 20.40
N TRP A 106 -22.57 4.86 19.42
CA TRP A 106 -22.18 5.90 18.47
C TRP A 106 -22.05 7.27 19.15
N GLU A 107 -23.00 7.66 19.99
CA GLU A 107 -22.92 8.90 20.78
C GLU A 107 -21.67 8.90 21.67
N THR A 108 -21.38 7.76 22.29
CA THR A 108 -20.17 7.59 23.10
C THR A 108 -18.92 7.72 22.23
N ALA A 109 -18.88 7.12 21.04
CA ALA A 109 -17.73 7.23 20.14
C ALA A 109 -17.44 8.69 19.75
N VAL A 110 -18.47 9.44 19.36
CA VAL A 110 -18.36 10.88 19.04
C VAL A 110 -17.89 11.67 20.26
N SER A 111 -18.47 11.42 21.44
CA SER A 111 -18.05 12.04 22.70
C SER A 111 -16.57 11.76 23.00
N LYS A 112 -16.10 10.52 22.84
CA LYS A 112 -14.69 10.16 23.03
C LYS A 112 -13.76 10.89 22.07
N PHE A 113 -14.18 11.08 20.82
CA PHE A 113 -13.43 11.89 19.87
C PHE A 113 -13.29 13.35 20.35
N LYS A 114 -14.41 13.96 20.78
CA LYS A 114 -14.46 15.35 21.28
C LYS A 114 -13.54 15.57 22.51
N VAL A 115 -13.39 14.57 23.37
CA VAL A 115 -12.48 14.64 24.55
C VAL A 115 -11.07 14.08 24.29
N HIS A 116 -10.63 14.01 23.03
CA HIS A 116 -9.30 13.54 22.61
C HIS A 116 -8.97 12.09 23.00
N ARG A 117 -9.99 11.27 23.24
CA ARG A 117 -9.85 9.83 23.50
C ARG A 117 -10.01 9.04 22.19
N PHE A 118 -9.03 9.22 21.30
CA PHE A 118 -9.08 8.71 19.91
C PHE A 118 -9.15 7.18 19.83
N ALA A 119 -8.37 6.46 20.65
CA ALA A 119 -8.42 5.00 20.67
C ALA A 119 -9.81 4.48 21.06
N ASP A 120 -10.43 5.07 22.09
CA ASP A 120 -11.76 4.65 22.56
C ASP A 120 -12.84 4.95 21.52
N CYS A 121 -12.76 6.10 20.84
CA CYS A 121 -13.61 6.40 19.69
C CYS A 121 -13.48 5.32 18.62
N THR A 122 -12.25 5.00 18.20
CA THR A 122 -11.98 4.01 17.15
C THR A 122 -12.44 2.61 17.54
N MET A 123 -12.19 2.17 18.78
CA MET A 123 -12.65 0.86 19.27
C MET A 123 -14.16 0.73 19.19
N LEU A 124 -14.91 1.76 19.61
CA LEU A 124 -16.37 1.77 19.50
C LEU A 124 -16.82 1.78 18.04
N LEU A 125 -16.25 2.66 17.21
CA LEU A 125 -16.59 2.78 15.79
C LEU A 125 -16.36 1.48 15.01
N LEU A 126 -15.28 0.75 15.26
CA LEU A 126 -15.01 -0.51 14.56
C LEU A 126 -16.12 -1.54 14.78
N SER A 127 -16.54 -1.73 16.04
CA SER A 127 -17.66 -2.62 16.37
C SER A 127 -18.97 -2.16 15.73
N GLN A 128 -19.18 -0.83 15.67
CA GLN A 128 -20.38 -0.26 15.08
C GLN A 128 -20.42 -0.35 13.55
N LEU A 129 -19.30 -0.11 12.88
CA LEU A 129 -19.15 -0.29 11.44
C LEU A 129 -19.40 -1.76 11.07
N GLU A 130 -18.91 -2.70 11.88
CA GLU A 130 -19.17 -4.13 11.65
C GLU A 130 -20.65 -4.47 11.79
N ALA A 131 -21.32 -3.98 12.82
CA ALA A 131 -22.74 -4.19 13.01
C ALA A 131 -23.58 -3.62 11.85
N GLY A 132 -23.29 -2.39 11.41
CA GLY A 132 -23.96 -1.75 10.28
C GLY A 132 -23.69 -2.47 8.96
N LEU A 133 -22.44 -2.81 8.67
CA LEU A 133 -22.07 -3.54 7.46
C LEU A 133 -22.64 -4.96 7.43
N ARG A 134 -22.72 -5.64 8.57
CA ARG A 134 -23.39 -6.95 8.70
C ARG A 134 -24.86 -6.86 8.29
N ARG A 135 -25.55 -5.79 8.68
CA ARG A 135 -26.93 -5.56 8.28
C ARG A 135 -27.09 -5.38 6.78
N VAL A 136 -26.24 -4.56 6.18
CA VAL A 136 -26.23 -4.37 4.72
C VAL A 136 -25.92 -5.69 4.02
N PHE A 137 -24.89 -6.40 4.49
CA PHE A 137 -24.47 -7.70 3.97
C PHE A 137 -25.60 -8.73 4.00
N ALA A 138 -26.31 -8.87 5.12
CA ALA A 138 -27.42 -9.81 5.27
C ALA A 138 -28.58 -9.46 4.31
N ALA A 139 -28.86 -8.18 4.13
CA ALA A 139 -29.91 -7.72 3.22
C ALA A 139 -29.55 -7.98 1.75
N VAL A 140 -28.35 -7.59 1.30
CA VAL A 140 -27.96 -7.68 -0.13
C VAL A 140 -27.67 -9.12 -0.58
N ASN A 141 -27.20 -9.97 0.33
CA ASN A 141 -26.99 -11.40 0.06
C ASN A 141 -28.24 -12.25 0.39
N LYS A 142 -29.37 -11.64 0.79
CA LYS A 142 -30.64 -12.33 1.11
C LYS A 142 -30.47 -13.43 2.17
N CYS A 143 -29.67 -13.17 3.19
CA CYS A 143 -29.38 -14.09 4.28
C CYS A 143 -29.72 -13.47 5.65
N PRO A 144 -31.02 -13.24 5.95
CA PRO A 144 -31.45 -12.53 7.16
C PRO A 144 -30.99 -13.22 8.45
N ASP A 145 -30.91 -14.55 8.46
CA ASP A 145 -30.45 -15.37 9.60
C ASP A 145 -29.00 -15.04 9.98
N ARG A 146 -28.23 -14.45 9.07
CA ARG A 146 -26.83 -14.09 9.28
C ARG A 146 -26.63 -12.74 9.98
N LEU A 147 -27.72 -12.03 10.28
CA LEU A 147 -27.67 -10.74 10.97
C LEU A 147 -27.33 -10.88 12.47
N LEU A 148 -27.85 -11.92 13.12
CA LEU A 148 -27.75 -12.16 14.57
C LEU A 148 -27.05 -13.49 14.88
N THR A 149 -26.24 -14.03 13.97
CA THR A 149 -25.51 -15.29 14.18
C THR A 149 -24.40 -15.10 15.22
N ALA A 150 -24.82 -15.17 16.48
CA ALA A 150 -24.01 -15.49 17.64
C ALA A 150 -24.42 -16.88 18.18
N GLU A 151 -24.75 -17.80 17.28
CA GLU A 151 -25.11 -19.16 17.65
C GLU A 151 -23.86 -19.95 18.02
N SER A 152 -23.91 -20.72 19.10
CA SER A 152 -22.76 -21.48 19.62
C SER A 152 -22.16 -22.51 18.63
N THR A 153 -22.88 -22.81 17.55
CA THR A 153 -22.54 -23.81 16.52
C THR A 153 -22.15 -23.21 15.16
N ILE A 154 -22.28 -21.90 14.98
CA ILE A 154 -22.01 -21.22 13.69
C ILE A 154 -20.99 -20.10 13.95
N LEU A 155 -20.02 -19.95 13.04
CA LEU A 155 -19.05 -18.86 13.12
C LEU A 155 -19.76 -17.50 13.00
N TYR A 156 -19.31 -16.52 13.79
CA TYR A 156 -19.82 -15.15 13.74
C TYR A 156 -19.64 -14.56 12.34
N THR A 157 -20.64 -13.84 11.84
CA THR A 157 -20.48 -13.02 10.61
C THR A 157 -19.65 -11.77 10.95
N THR A 158 -18.33 -11.83 10.72
CA THR A 158 -17.36 -10.76 11.05
C THR A 158 -16.90 -9.99 9.80
N PHE A 159 -16.05 -8.96 9.95
CA PHE A 159 -15.49 -8.25 8.78
C PHE A 159 -14.80 -9.19 7.78
N ASP A 160 -14.16 -10.26 8.25
CA ASP A 160 -13.47 -11.22 7.37
C ASP A 160 -14.44 -11.82 6.34
N GLU A 161 -15.65 -12.12 6.79
CA GLU A 161 -16.69 -12.71 5.96
C GLU A 161 -17.50 -11.66 5.20
N ILE A 162 -17.84 -10.55 5.87
CA ILE A 162 -18.56 -9.41 5.29
C ILE A 162 -17.81 -8.85 4.09
N LEU A 163 -16.48 -8.73 4.19
CA LEU A 163 -15.62 -8.12 3.16
C LEU A 163 -15.02 -9.13 2.18
N ALA A 164 -15.36 -10.42 2.28
CA ALA A 164 -14.85 -11.46 1.38
C ALA A 164 -15.45 -11.36 -0.04
N LYS A 165 -14.75 -11.93 -1.02
CA LYS A 165 -15.24 -12.01 -2.42
C LYS A 165 -16.39 -12.99 -2.59
N HIS A 166 -16.32 -14.12 -1.90
CA HIS A 166 -17.30 -15.20 -1.99
C HIS A 166 -17.82 -15.53 -0.59
N LEU A 167 -19.07 -16.00 -0.54
CA LEU A 167 -19.66 -16.56 0.65
C LEU A 167 -19.16 -18.00 0.87
N ASN A 168 -19.47 -18.59 2.04
CA ASN A 168 -19.04 -19.95 2.39
C ASN A 168 -19.57 -21.04 1.45
N ASP A 169 -20.70 -20.79 0.79
CA ASP A 169 -21.29 -21.68 -0.23
C ASP A 169 -20.68 -21.51 -1.62
N GLY A 170 -19.68 -20.64 -1.77
CA GLY A 170 -19.01 -20.32 -3.03
C GLY A 170 -19.71 -19.27 -3.89
N SER A 171 -20.91 -18.81 -3.51
CA SER A 171 -21.61 -17.74 -4.23
C SER A 171 -20.88 -16.40 -4.09
N ILE A 172 -21.10 -15.49 -5.05
CA ILE A 172 -20.46 -14.16 -5.04
C ILE A 172 -21.13 -13.29 -3.98
N ASN A 173 -20.32 -12.71 -3.09
CA ASN A 173 -20.79 -11.71 -2.14
C ASN A 173 -21.26 -10.46 -2.90
N GLN A 174 -22.50 -10.04 -2.66
CA GLN A 174 -23.10 -8.87 -3.32
C GLN A 174 -22.74 -7.54 -2.64
N LEU A 175 -22.21 -7.56 -1.42
CA LEU A 175 -21.84 -6.35 -0.68
C LEU A 175 -20.79 -5.50 -1.42
N PRO A 176 -19.70 -6.05 -1.99
CA PRO A 176 -18.72 -5.25 -2.73
C PRO A 176 -19.33 -4.53 -3.94
N HIS A 177 -20.25 -5.18 -4.65
CA HIS A 177 -20.96 -4.55 -5.76
C HIS A 177 -21.89 -3.44 -5.26
N PHE A 178 -22.62 -3.69 -4.18
CA PHE A 178 -23.52 -2.71 -3.58
C PHE A 178 -22.76 -1.49 -3.03
N LEU A 179 -21.70 -1.68 -2.25
CA LEU A 179 -20.91 -0.58 -1.67
C LEU A 179 -20.04 0.15 -2.72
N GLY A 180 -19.65 -0.54 -3.78
CA GLY A 180 -18.72 0.00 -4.76
C GLY A 180 -17.26 -0.13 -4.32
N GLU A 181 -16.38 -0.13 -5.32
CA GLU A 181 -14.94 -0.33 -5.15
C GLU A 181 -14.27 0.68 -4.20
N PRO A 182 -14.57 2.00 -4.25
CA PRO A 182 -13.90 2.98 -3.38
C PRO A 182 -14.12 2.71 -1.87
N ALA A 183 -15.36 2.42 -1.47
CA ALA A 183 -15.69 2.10 -0.08
C ALA A 183 -15.04 0.78 0.36
N MET A 184 -15.02 -0.22 -0.54
CA MET A 184 -14.35 -1.49 -0.28
C MET A 184 -12.84 -1.32 -0.13
N GLU A 185 -12.18 -0.56 -1.00
CA GLU A 185 -10.74 -0.30 -0.92
C GLU A 185 -10.37 0.44 0.37
N PHE A 186 -11.18 1.42 0.81
CA PHE A 186 -10.95 2.10 2.09
C PHE A 186 -11.00 1.14 3.28
N LEU A 187 -12.02 0.29 3.33
CA LEU A 187 -12.16 -0.73 4.38
C LEU A 187 -10.99 -1.72 4.35
N TRP A 188 -10.56 -2.15 3.16
CA TRP A 188 -9.42 -3.06 3.01
C TRP A 188 -8.09 -2.43 3.44
N ASP A 189 -7.84 -1.15 3.13
CA ASP A 189 -6.68 -0.41 3.60
C ASP A 189 -6.63 -0.35 5.13
N PHE A 190 -7.72 0.05 5.78
CA PHE A 190 -7.72 0.25 7.22
C PHE A 190 -7.76 -1.05 8.03
N LEU A 191 -8.33 -2.12 7.48
CA LEU A 191 -8.61 -3.35 8.21
C LEU A 191 -7.73 -4.54 7.81
N ASN A 192 -7.42 -4.70 6.52
CA ASN A 192 -6.93 -5.98 5.98
C ASN A 192 -5.51 -5.96 5.41
N TYR A 193 -5.14 -4.95 4.61
CA TYR A 193 -3.86 -4.98 3.89
C TYR A 193 -2.67 -5.02 4.86
N GLN A 194 -1.69 -5.87 4.56
CA GLN A 194 -0.53 -6.12 5.44
C GLN A 194 0.32 -4.88 5.71
N GLU A 195 0.45 -4.01 4.70
CA GLU A 195 1.18 -2.73 4.79
C GLU A 195 0.28 -1.56 5.20
N GLY A 196 -1.02 -1.82 5.37
CA GLY A 196 -1.96 -0.88 5.95
C GLY A 196 -1.93 -0.89 7.49
N PRO A 197 -2.67 0.02 8.13
CA PRO A 197 -2.64 0.18 9.58
C PRO A 197 -3.22 -1.02 10.34
N ARG A 198 -4.07 -1.85 9.71
CA ARG A 198 -4.72 -3.03 10.31
C ARG A 198 -5.29 -2.74 11.71
N ILE A 199 -5.98 -1.60 11.81
CA ILE A 199 -6.30 -0.96 13.09
C ILE A 199 -7.06 -1.91 14.01
N ARG A 200 -7.99 -2.69 13.44
CA ARG A 200 -8.75 -3.71 14.17
C ARG A 200 -7.83 -4.74 14.83
N ASP A 201 -6.97 -5.39 14.05
CA ASP A 201 -6.11 -6.46 14.54
C ASP A 201 -5.19 -5.94 15.64
N ARG A 202 -4.51 -4.83 15.36
CA ARG A 202 -3.54 -4.21 16.27
C ARG A 202 -4.17 -3.77 17.59
N LEU A 203 -5.38 -3.19 17.56
CA LEU A 203 -6.14 -2.87 18.78
C LEU A 203 -6.56 -4.13 19.54
N SER A 204 -7.06 -5.15 18.84
CA SER A 204 -7.55 -6.38 19.47
C SER A 204 -6.45 -7.22 20.13
N HIS A 205 -5.22 -7.09 19.64
CA HIS A 205 -4.02 -7.72 20.19
C HIS A 205 -3.30 -6.87 21.24
N GLY A 206 -3.76 -5.64 21.51
CA GLY A 206 -3.11 -4.74 22.47
C GLY A 206 -1.73 -4.26 22.01
N GLU A 207 -1.49 -4.23 20.70
CA GLU A 207 -0.19 -3.85 20.13
C GLU A 207 -0.03 -2.32 20.00
N ILE A 208 -1.07 -1.53 20.25
CA ILE A 208 -1.03 -0.07 20.16
C ILE A 208 -1.16 0.54 21.56
N ASN A 209 -0.35 1.57 21.82
CA ASN A 209 -0.54 2.42 22.99
C ASN A 209 -1.82 3.26 22.83
N LEU A 210 -2.84 2.95 23.62
CA LEU A 210 -4.14 3.64 23.56
C LEU A 210 -4.05 5.15 23.86
N ARG A 211 -3.05 5.59 24.63
CA ARG A 211 -2.86 7.01 24.98
C ARG A 211 -2.23 7.82 23.85
N GLU A 212 -1.48 7.17 22.98
CA GLU A 212 -0.74 7.78 21.87
C GLU A 212 -1.37 7.42 20.51
N PHE A 213 -2.64 6.99 20.53
CA PHE A 213 -3.34 6.61 19.32
C PHE A 213 -3.51 7.84 18.39
N PRO A 214 -3.08 7.75 17.11
CA PRO A 214 -3.09 8.91 16.21
C PRO A 214 -4.51 9.48 15.99
N ARG A 215 -4.64 10.80 16.12
CA ARG A 215 -5.90 11.52 15.83
C ARG A 215 -6.34 11.28 14.39
N GLU A 216 -5.38 11.23 13.47
CA GLU A 216 -5.59 11.11 12.03
C GLU A 216 -6.28 9.79 11.72
N ALA A 217 -5.85 8.69 12.34
CA ALA A 217 -6.45 7.37 12.15
C ALA A 217 -7.91 7.34 12.60
N ALA A 218 -8.21 7.90 13.78
CA ALA A 218 -9.59 8.03 14.28
C ALA A 218 -10.42 8.96 13.38
N SER A 219 -9.82 10.05 12.89
CA SER A 219 -10.49 11.03 12.02
C SER A 219 -10.90 10.40 10.69
N GLN A 220 -10.01 9.65 10.03
CA GLN A 220 -10.34 8.99 8.76
C GLN A 220 -11.51 8.00 8.92
N LEU A 221 -11.51 7.18 9.98
CA LEU A 221 -12.59 6.24 10.25
C LEU A 221 -13.92 6.92 10.60
N LEU A 222 -13.88 7.99 11.40
CA LEU A 222 -15.08 8.75 11.78
C LEU A 222 -15.69 9.43 10.55
N THR A 223 -14.87 10.06 9.70
CA THR A 223 -15.31 10.69 8.47
C THR A 223 -15.87 9.69 7.47
N PHE A 224 -15.20 8.54 7.28
CA PHE A 224 -15.74 7.48 6.43
C PHE A 224 -17.06 6.93 6.96
N SER A 225 -17.21 6.83 8.29
CA SER A 225 -18.47 6.42 8.94
C SER A 225 -19.59 7.41 8.63
N LEU A 226 -19.33 8.72 8.66
CA LEU A 226 -20.29 9.75 8.25
C LEU A 226 -20.73 9.53 6.80
N VAL A 227 -19.79 9.34 5.87
CA VAL A 227 -20.12 9.12 4.44
C VAL A 227 -20.99 7.87 4.26
N LEU A 228 -20.67 6.78 4.96
CA LEU A 228 -21.52 5.59 4.96
C LEU A 228 -22.92 5.90 5.50
N LEU A 229 -23.03 6.55 6.66
CA LEU A 229 -24.33 6.87 7.26
C LEU A 229 -25.19 7.74 6.33
N LEU A 230 -24.60 8.74 5.67
CA LEU A 230 -25.27 9.60 4.68
C LEU A 230 -25.86 8.78 3.54
N ARG A 231 -25.13 7.77 3.05
CA ARG A 231 -25.61 6.89 1.97
C ARG A 231 -26.88 6.11 2.31
N PHE A 232 -27.12 5.85 3.59
CA PHE A 232 -28.30 5.13 4.07
C PHE A 232 -29.33 6.05 4.74
N THR A 233 -29.26 7.36 4.48
CA THR A 233 -30.23 8.34 4.99
C THR A 233 -31.26 8.67 3.91
N ALA A 234 -32.52 8.89 4.32
CA ALA A 234 -33.59 9.24 3.38
C ALA A 234 -33.31 10.56 2.66
N GLU A 235 -33.75 10.64 1.39
CA GLU A 235 -33.40 11.69 0.44
C GLU A 235 -33.82 13.09 0.92
N ASP A 236 -34.99 13.20 1.57
CA ASP A 236 -35.54 14.46 2.12
C ASP A 236 -34.67 15.11 3.19
N THR A 237 -33.91 14.31 3.95
CA THR A 237 -32.96 14.83 4.97
C THR A 237 -31.56 15.04 4.38
N LEU A 238 -31.28 14.38 3.28
CA LEU A 238 -29.97 14.34 2.66
C LEU A 238 -29.71 15.62 1.86
N THR A 239 -30.75 16.25 1.32
CA THR A 239 -30.68 17.50 0.52
C THR A 239 -30.04 18.64 1.30
N GLU A 240 -30.52 18.96 2.50
CA GLU A 240 -29.98 20.07 3.32
C GLU A 240 -28.50 19.86 3.66
N LEU A 241 -28.12 18.65 4.07
CA LEU A 241 -26.73 18.33 4.47
C LEU A 241 -25.79 18.18 3.27
N LYS A 242 -26.29 17.75 2.11
CA LYS A 242 -25.50 17.65 0.88
C LYS A 242 -25.24 19.00 0.24
N GLU A 243 -25.92 20.08 0.62
CA GLU A 243 -25.61 21.43 0.13
C GLU A 243 -24.35 22.01 0.81
N GLU A 244 -23.96 21.47 1.97
CA GLU A 244 -22.75 21.88 2.65
C GLU A 244 -21.49 21.47 1.87
N ALA A 245 -20.67 22.46 1.48
CA ALA A 245 -19.46 22.25 0.68
C ALA A 245 -18.49 21.25 1.33
N THR A 246 -18.36 21.27 2.67
CA THR A 246 -17.52 20.31 3.41
C THR A 246 -18.03 18.88 3.21
N ILE A 247 -19.33 18.64 3.32
CA ILE A 247 -19.92 17.30 3.15
C ILE A 247 -19.82 16.81 1.71
N GLN A 248 -20.03 17.70 0.72
CA GLN A 248 -19.82 17.36 -0.69
C GLN A 248 -18.39 16.93 -0.98
N LEU A 249 -17.41 17.64 -0.41
CA LEU A 249 -16.00 17.28 -0.53
C LEU A 249 -15.74 15.89 0.07
N LEU A 250 -16.28 15.59 1.26
CA LEU A 250 -16.11 14.29 1.90
C LEU A 250 -16.70 13.14 1.07
N ILE A 251 -17.89 13.33 0.50
CA ILE A 251 -18.54 12.36 -0.38
C ILE A 251 -17.67 12.14 -1.63
N SER A 252 -17.25 13.23 -2.29
CA SER A 252 -16.40 13.17 -3.49
C SER A 252 -15.07 12.45 -3.24
N LEU A 253 -14.42 12.71 -2.11
CA LEU A 253 -13.18 12.03 -1.71
C LEU A 253 -13.41 10.54 -1.45
N ALA A 254 -14.53 10.17 -0.84
CA ALA A 254 -14.86 8.76 -0.60
C ALA A 254 -15.21 8.02 -1.90
N GLU A 255 -15.92 8.66 -2.82
CA GLU A 255 -16.29 8.09 -4.13
C GLU A 255 -15.10 7.99 -5.09
N SER A 256 -14.08 8.83 -4.92
CA SER A 256 -12.84 8.78 -5.70
C SER A 256 -11.71 8.01 -5.00
N TYR A 257 -11.98 7.44 -3.82
CA TYR A 257 -10.98 6.74 -3.03
C TYR A 257 -10.36 5.58 -3.83
N ARG A 258 -9.05 5.44 -3.68
CA ARG A 258 -8.27 4.33 -4.22
C ARG A 258 -7.34 3.79 -3.14
N SER A 259 -7.13 2.48 -3.14
CA SER A 259 -6.22 1.83 -2.20
C SER A 259 -4.84 2.47 -2.23
N ARG A 260 -4.36 2.81 -1.03
CA ARG A 260 -3.05 3.41 -0.73
C ARG A 260 -2.12 2.39 -0.07
N CYS A 261 -2.66 1.27 0.40
CA CYS A 261 -1.89 0.21 1.05
C CYS A 261 -1.61 -0.98 0.14
N HIS A 262 -2.28 -1.09 -1.02
CA HIS A 262 -2.08 -2.20 -1.93
C HIS A 262 -0.65 -2.17 -2.56
N PRO A 263 0.01 -3.34 -2.75
CA PRO A 263 1.35 -3.39 -3.34
C PRO A 263 1.50 -2.69 -4.70
N ALA A 264 0.44 -2.65 -5.51
CA ALA A 264 0.46 -1.91 -6.78
C ALA A 264 0.64 -0.41 -6.58
N PHE A 265 -0.10 0.20 -5.64
CA PHE A 265 0.04 1.62 -5.31
C PHE A 265 1.43 1.90 -4.72
N GLN A 266 1.90 1.02 -3.84
CA GLN A 266 3.23 1.15 -3.25
C GLN A 266 4.34 1.08 -4.31
N LEU A 267 4.19 0.26 -5.35
CA LEU A 267 5.10 0.26 -6.49
C LEU A 267 5.04 1.58 -7.29
N GLN A 268 3.85 2.15 -7.53
CA GLN A 268 3.72 3.47 -8.17
C GLN A 268 4.48 4.54 -7.38
N LYS A 269 4.29 4.59 -6.06
CA LYS A 269 5.02 5.50 -5.16
C LYS A 269 6.53 5.27 -5.22
N GLN A 270 7.00 4.02 -5.19
CA GLN A 270 8.43 3.68 -5.28
C GLN A 270 9.06 4.11 -6.60
N VAL A 271 8.39 3.88 -7.74
CA VAL A 271 8.86 4.29 -9.07
C VAL A 271 9.00 5.81 -9.14
N LEU A 272 8.00 6.56 -8.70
CA LEU A 272 8.02 8.03 -8.73
C LEU A 272 9.06 8.62 -7.76
N ASN A 273 9.27 8.00 -6.59
CA ASN A 273 10.32 8.45 -5.67
C ASN A 273 11.72 8.18 -6.21
N CYS A 274 11.94 7.01 -6.83
CA CYS A 274 13.21 6.70 -7.48
C CYS A 274 13.48 7.64 -8.64
N GLU A 275 12.47 7.94 -9.46
CA GLU A 275 12.55 8.93 -10.54
C GLU A 275 13.01 10.29 -10.01
N LYS A 276 12.39 10.80 -8.95
CA LYS A 276 12.78 12.08 -8.32
C LYS A 276 14.25 12.07 -7.86
N SER A 277 14.71 10.96 -7.30
CA SER A 277 16.11 10.79 -6.87
C SER A 277 17.08 10.79 -8.08
N LEU A 278 16.74 10.08 -9.16
CA LEU A 278 17.54 10.04 -10.39
C LEU A 278 17.63 11.40 -11.07
N ARG A 279 16.55 12.19 -11.04
CA ARG A 279 16.51 13.53 -11.63
C ARG A 279 17.56 14.48 -11.02
N MET A 280 17.99 14.22 -9.78
CA MET A 280 19.01 15.03 -9.13
C MET A 280 20.42 14.74 -9.64
N TRP A 281 20.67 13.59 -10.27
CA TRP A 281 22.02 13.17 -10.65
C TRP A 281 22.75 14.16 -11.57
N PRO A 282 22.13 14.70 -12.64
CA PRO A 282 22.81 15.66 -13.53
C PRO A 282 23.09 17.02 -12.88
N VAL A 283 22.33 17.37 -11.83
CA VAL A 283 22.46 18.64 -11.11
C VAL A 283 23.57 18.59 -10.06
N LEU A 284 24.06 17.39 -9.73
CA LEU A 284 25.12 17.23 -8.73
C LEU A 284 26.44 17.82 -9.25
N PRO A 285 27.21 18.48 -8.38
CA PRO A 285 28.40 19.20 -8.78
C PRO A 285 29.49 18.24 -9.29
N VAL A 286 30.06 18.59 -10.44
CA VAL A 286 31.10 17.84 -11.15
C VAL A 286 32.40 18.66 -11.09
N PRO A 287 33.58 18.02 -10.99
CA PRO A 287 34.85 18.75 -11.08
C PRO A 287 34.95 19.59 -12.35
N GLU A 288 35.45 20.83 -12.23
CA GLU A 288 35.93 21.60 -13.36
C GLU A 288 37.13 20.85 -13.98
N GLU A 289 36.97 20.35 -15.20
CA GLU A 289 37.95 19.48 -15.85
C GLU A 289 39.24 20.23 -16.21
N PRO A 290 40.44 19.73 -15.86
CA PRO A 290 41.60 19.92 -16.71
C PRO A 290 41.47 18.94 -17.87
N GLY A 291 41.07 19.42 -19.05
CA GLY A 291 40.70 18.64 -20.26
C GLY A 291 41.73 17.62 -20.79
N GLN A 292 42.87 17.41 -20.13
CA GLN A 292 43.84 16.36 -20.45
C GLN A 292 43.58 15.01 -19.76
N GLU A 293 42.85 14.97 -18.63
CA GLU A 293 42.55 13.71 -17.92
C GLU A 293 41.27 13.01 -18.42
N ALA A 294 40.28 13.77 -18.91
CA ALA A 294 39.04 13.23 -19.49
C ALA A 294 39.26 12.55 -20.86
N ALA A 295 40.08 13.16 -21.73
CA ALA A 295 40.41 12.63 -23.05
C ALA A 295 41.14 11.28 -23.05
N ARG A 296 41.74 10.86 -21.92
CA ARG A 296 42.40 9.55 -21.77
C ARG A 296 41.43 8.40 -21.41
N LEU A 297 40.19 8.71 -21.07
CA LEU A 297 39.15 7.75 -20.66
C LEU A 297 38.06 7.55 -21.74
N GLU A 298 38.05 8.38 -22.79
CA GLU A 298 37.12 8.29 -23.92
C GLU A 298 37.52 7.15 -24.86
N GLY A 299 37.05 5.94 -24.56
CA GLY A 299 37.31 4.78 -25.39
C GLY A 299 36.69 3.47 -24.94
N ASN A 300 35.60 3.47 -24.17
CA ASN A 300 34.95 2.23 -23.75
C ASN A 300 33.92 1.78 -24.80
N SER A 301 34.35 0.93 -25.75
CA SER A 301 33.48 0.24 -26.73
C SER A 301 32.22 -0.36 -26.08
N GLU A 302 32.33 -0.84 -24.84
CA GLU A 302 31.22 -1.41 -24.07
C GLU A 302 30.16 -0.38 -23.66
N ALA A 303 30.55 0.86 -23.33
CA ALA A 303 29.59 1.93 -23.02
C ALA A 303 28.80 2.36 -24.26
N PHE A 304 29.46 2.39 -25.43
CA PHE A 304 28.77 2.63 -26.71
C PHE A 304 27.78 1.51 -27.04
N ALA A 305 28.17 0.25 -26.82
CA ALA A 305 27.27 -0.91 -26.99
C ALA A 305 26.05 -0.81 -26.07
N CYS A 306 26.24 -0.41 -24.81
CA CYS A 306 25.14 -0.16 -23.88
C CYS A 306 24.19 0.94 -24.38
N ASN A 307 24.73 2.09 -24.81
CA ASN A 307 23.90 3.18 -25.35
C ASN A 307 23.07 2.74 -26.55
N SER A 308 23.64 1.94 -27.46
CA SER A 308 22.90 1.38 -28.59
C SER A 308 21.75 0.46 -28.13
N LEU A 309 21.99 -0.40 -27.14
CA LEU A 309 20.95 -1.27 -26.57
C LEU A 309 19.86 -0.47 -25.85
N ILE A 310 20.22 0.57 -25.09
CA ILE A 310 19.27 1.44 -24.41
C ILE A 310 18.31 2.07 -25.43
N SER A 311 18.82 2.63 -26.52
CA SER A 311 17.98 3.22 -27.57
C SER A 311 17.05 2.19 -28.21
N LYS A 312 17.53 0.97 -28.49
CA LYS A 312 16.70 -0.11 -29.07
C LYS A 312 15.57 -0.53 -28.14
N ILE A 313 15.88 -0.79 -26.86
CA ILE A 313 14.88 -1.21 -25.87
C ILE A 313 13.88 -0.08 -25.62
N LEU A 314 14.35 1.17 -25.52
CA LEU A 314 13.49 2.32 -25.36
C LEU A 314 12.51 2.46 -26.53
N CYS A 315 12.98 2.36 -27.77
CA CYS A 315 12.11 2.37 -28.95
C CYS A 315 11.05 1.27 -28.87
N GLU A 316 11.42 0.05 -28.50
CA GLU A 316 10.47 -1.05 -28.32
C GLU A 316 9.43 -0.74 -27.23
N PHE A 317 9.86 -0.27 -26.05
CA PHE A 317 8.95 0.09 -24.96
C PHE A 317 8.02 1.25 -25.31
N CYS A 318 8.50 2.24 -26.07
CA CYS A 318 7.69 3.36 -26.52
C CYS A 318 6.47 2.92 -27.34
N HIS A 319 6.56 1.81 -28.07
CA HIS A 319 5.38 1.27 -28.74
C HIS A 319 4.30 0.90 -27.72
N HIS A 320 4.65 0.40 -26.54
CA HIS A 320 3.71 -0.11 -25.53
C HIS A 320 3.10 0.95 -24.61
N ILE A 321 3.47 2.22 -24.80
CA ILE A 321 2.87 3.34 -24.09
C ILE A 321 1.41 3.51 -24.59
N PRO A 322 0.42 3.65 -23.70
CA PRO A 322 -0.97 3.93 -24.08
C PRO A 322 -1.11 5.19 -24.95
N GLY A 323 -2.01 5.16 -25.94
CA GLY A 323 -2.08 6.14 -27.04
C GLY A 323 -2.45 7.60 -26.70
N SER A 324 -2.60 7.98 -25.44
CA SER A 324 -2.79 9.37 -25.01
C SER A 324 -1.50 10.08 -24.60
N THR A 325 -0.42 9.32 -24.42
CA THR A 325 0.74 9.74 -23.64
C THR A 325 1.83 10.22 -24.58
N CYS A 326 2.00 11.54 -24.71
CA CYS A 326 3.04 12.26 -25.47
C CYS A 326 3.39 11.67 -26.85
N ALA A 327 3.13 12.40 -27.93
CA ALA A 327 3.74 12.13 -29.23
C ALA A 327 5.28 12.09 -29.11
N VAL A 328 5.86 10.90 -28.86
CA VAL A 328 7.29 10.63 -28.96
C VAL A 328 7.59 10.48 -30.45
N ASN A 329 7.41 11.58 -31.18
CA ASN A 329 7.80 11.69 -32.58
C ASN A 329 9.32 11.91 -32.59
N GLY A 330 10.08 10.88 -32.94
CA GLY A 330 11.52 11.00 -33.21
C GLY A 330 12.33 9.86 -32.61
N LEU A 331 13.13 9.22 -33.47
CA LEU A 331 13.87 7.98 -33.22
C LEU A 331 15.17 8.16 -32.40
N ASP A 332 15.33 9.25 -31.63
CA ASP A 332 16.57 9.55 -30.89
C ASP A 332 16.27 9.99 -29.45
N GLY A 333 16.16 9.01 -28.55
CA GLY A 333 16.13 9.21 -27.09
C GLY A 333 14.92 9.96 -26.54
N LEU A 334 14.46 9.58 -25.35
CA LEU A 334 13.50 10.40 -24.60
C LEU A 334 14.30 11.50 -23.88
N PRO A 335 14.04 12.80 -24.13
CA PRO A 335 14.70 13.89 -23.40
C PRO A 335 14.56 13.69 -21.88
N PRO A 336 15.59 14.01 -21.07
CA PRO A 336 15.54 13.92 -19.61
C PRO A 336 14.26 14.54 -19.00
N GLU A 337 13.74 15.61 -19.62
CA GLU A 337 12.58 16.38 -19.17
C GLU A 337 11.24 15.65 -19.37
N LYS A 338 11.18 14.64 -20.25
CA LYS A 338 9.95 13.90 -20.56
C LYS A 338 9.72 12.69 -19.66
N TRP A 339 10.78 12.14 -19.03
CA TRP A 339 10.67 10.99 -18.10
C TRP A 339 9.71 11.24 -16.93
N PRO A 340 9.75 12.40 -16.25
CA PRO A 340 8.80 12.72 -15.19
C PRO A 340 7.34 12.58 -15.62
N GLN A 341 7.00 13.16 -16.76
CA GLN A 341 5.62 13.21 -17.26
C GLN A 341 5.15 11.81 -17.65
N LEU A 342 6.00 11.07 -18.38
CA LEU A 342 5.71 9.71 -18.81
C LEU A 342 5.48 8.76 -17.62
N LEU A 343 6.41 8.74 -16.66
CA LEU A 343 6.28 7.85 -15.50
C LEU A 343 5.12 8.25 -14.60
N GLN A 344 4.85 9.56 -14.46
CA GLN A 344 3.68 10.06 -13.73
C GLN A 344 2.37 9.60 -14.38
N GLU A 345 2.24 9.69 -15.70
CA GLU A 345 1.02 9.26 -16.41
C GLU A 345 0.79 7.75 -16.28
N LEU A 346 1.84 6.94 -16.53
CA LEU A 346 1.75 5.49 -16.36
C LEU A 346 1.40 5.11 -14.91
N CYS A 347 2.04 5.73 -13.92
CA CYS A 347 1.75 5.49 -12.50
C CYS A 347 0.41 6.08 -12.03
N SER A 348 -0.25 6.93 -12.83
CA SER A 348 -1.61 7.43 -12.55
C SER A 348 -2.71 6.50 -13.11
N THR A 349 -2.33 5.51 -13.92
CA THR A 349 -3.25 4.54 -14.49
C THR A 349 -3.92 3.73 -13.39
N ARG A 350 -5.24 3.53 -13.52
CA ARG A 350 -6.02 2.76 -12.56
C ARG A 350 -5.68 1.27 -12.67
N ILE A 351 -5.32 0.65 -11.54
CA ILE A 351 -5.05 -0.78 -11.44
C ILE A 351 -6.08 -1.38 -10.50
N PRO A 352 -6.89 -2.36 -10.94
CA PRO A 352 -7.82 -3.04 -10.05
C PRO A 352 -7.07 -3.71 -8.89
N THR A 353 -7.41 -3.35 -7.64
CA THR A 353 -6.73 -3.90 -6.45
C THR A 353 -7.63 -4.81 -5.62
N LEU A 354 -8.94 -4.60 -5.67
CA LEU A 354 -9.88 -5.37 -4.86
C LEU A 354 -9.87 -6.86 -5.25
N PHE A 355 -9.69 -7.73 -4.25
CA PHE A 355 -9.57 -9.18 -4.42
C PHE A 355 -8.49 -9.60 -5.42
N CYS A 356 -7.37 -8.86 -5.42
CA CYS A 356 -6.25 -9.12 -6.31
C CYS A 356 -5.77 -10.58 -6.24
N PRO A 357 -5.64 -11.29 -7.38
CA PRO A 357 -5.22 -12.69 -7.37
C PRO A 357 -3.77 -12.86 -6.89
N ARG A 358 -3.49 -13.99 -6.24
CA ARG A 358 -2.16 -14.31 -5.67
C ARG A 358 -1.03 -14.22 -6.70
N LEU A 359 -1.29 -14.60 -7.95
CA LEU A 359 -0.31 -14.53 -9.04
C LEU A 359 0.11 -13.09 -9.34
N VAL A 360 -0.82 -12.15 -9.30
CA VAL A 360 -0.52 -10.71 -9.49
C VAL A 360 0.31 -10.21 -8.32
N LEU A 361 -0.05 -10.58 -7.09
CA LEU A 361 0.73 -10.23 -5.90
C LEU A 361 2.16 -10.78 -5.95
N GLU A 362 2.37 -12.01 -6.44
CA GLU A 362 3.71 -12.59 -6.61
C GLU A 362 4.58 -11.77 -7.57
N VAL A 363 4.01 -11.31 -8.69
CA VAL A 363 4.71 -10.43 -9.64
C VAL A 363 5.02 -9.08 -8.98
N LEU A 364 4.05 -8.46 -8.32
CA LEU A 364 4.22 -7.17 -7.64
C LEU A 364 5.33 -7.21 -6.59
N VAL A 365 5.47 -8.31 -5.84
CA VAL A 365 6.58 -8.48 -4.87
C VAL A 365 7.95 -8.36 -5.55
N VAL A 366 8.13 -9.02 -6.70
CA VAL A 366 9.41 -8.98 -7.42
C VAL A 366 9.65 -7.58 -8.00
N LEU A 367 8.63 -6.96 -8.63
CA LEU A 367 8.72 -5.60 -9.18
C LEU A 367 9.08 -4.55 -8.10
N ARG A 368 8.47 -4.65 -6.92
CA ARG A 368 8.81 -3.80 -5.77
C ARG A 368 10.23 -4.04 -5.26
N GLY A 369 10.68 -5.29 -5.25
CA GLY A 369 12.07 -5.63 -4.98
C GLY A 369 13.02 -4.90 -5.92
N ILE A 370 12.76 -4.94 -7.22
CA ILE A 370 13.58 -4.24 -8.23
C ILE A 370 13.60 -2.74 -7.97
N SER A 371 12.42 -2.12 -7.78
CA SER A 371 12.30 -0.68 -7.53
C SER A 371 13.05 -0.25 -6.27
N ALA A 372 12.94 -1.02 -5.18
CA ALA A 372 13.65 -0.75 -3.94
C ALA A 372 15.17 -0.80 -4.12
N GLN A 373 15.70 -1.75 -4.90
CA GLN A 373 17.14 -1.76 -5.19
C GLN A 373 17.55 -0.58 -6.09
N CYS A 374 16.74 -0.19 -7.08
CA CYS A 374 17.00 1.02 -7.88
C CYS A 374 17.12 2.27 -7.00
N GLN A 375 16.21 2.43 -6.03
CA GLN A 375 16.27 3.53 -5.07
C GLN A 375 17.57 3.49 -4.26
N ARG A 376 17.97 2.32 -3.76
CA ARG A 376 19.23 2.15 -3.00
C ARG A 376 20.47 2.48 -3.84
N VAL A 377 20.49 2.10 -5.12
CA VAL A 377 21.55 2.51 -6.05
C VAL A 377 21.58 4.03 -6.17
N SER A 378 20.42 4.67 -6.33
CA SER A 378 20.33 6.13 -6.40
C SER A 378 20.88 6.82 -5.15
N ASP A 379 20.47 6.37 -3.97
CA ASP A 379 20.93 6.96 -2.70
C ASP A 379 22.45 6.79 -2.54
N GLN A 380 23.01 5.63 -2.90
CA GLN A 380 24.45 5.38 -2.87
C GLN A 380 25.21 6.25 -3.87
N VAL A 381 24.70 6.42 -5.09
CA VAL A 381 25.32 7.25 -6.12
C VAL A 381 25.32 8.71 -5.69
N VAL A 382 24.18 9.23 -5.21
CA VAL A 382 24.06 10.61 -4.71
C VAL A 382 25.06 10.84 -3.57
N ALA A 383 25.08 9.97 -2.57
CA ALA A 383 26.01 10.08 -1.44
C ALA A 383 27.48 10.00 -1.89
N SER A 384 27.80 9.10 -2.82
CA SER A 384 29.15 8.94 -3.37
C SER A 384 29.60 10.17 -4.16
N LEU A 385 28.74 10.72 -5.01
CA LEU A 385 29.03 11.92 -5.80
C LEU A 385 29.30 13.12 -4.88
N GLN A 386 28.44 13.35 -3.89
CA GLN A 386 28.60 14.45 -2.93
C GLN A 386 29.89 14.32 -2.12
N LEU A 387 30.19 13.12 -1.60
CA LEU A 387 31.39 12.87 -0.82
C LEU A 387 32.66 13.07 -1.66
N ARG A 388 32.71 12.47 -2.87
CA ARG A 388 33.87 12.57 -3.75
C ARG A 388 34.08 13.99 -4.26
N HIS A 389 33.00 14.72 -4.56
CA HIS A 389 33.08 16.12 -4.93
C HIS A 389 33.68 16.97 -3.79
N ARG A 390 33.18 16.80 -2.56
CA ARG A 390 33.75 17.50 -1.39
C ARG A 390 35.24 17.20 -1.22
N GLN A 391 35.62 15.92 -1.30
CA GLN A 391 37.03 15.52 -1.21
C GLN A 391 37.90 16.08 -2.35
N TRP A 392 37.33 16.25 -3.54
CA TRP A 392 38.00 16.87 -4.69
C TRP A 392 38.30 18.34 -4.43
N VAL A 393 37.28 19.11 -4.03
CA VAL A 393 37.38 20.55 -3.73
C VAL A 393 38.33 20.81 -2.56
N GLU A 394 38.28 19.98 -1.52
CA GLU A 394 39.19 20.07 -0.36
C GLU A 394 40.62 19.56 -0.68
N HIS A 395 40.91 19.19 -1.93
CA HIS A 395 42.17 18.61 -2.39
C HIS A 395 42.63 17.37 -1.60
N ARG A 396 41.70 16.62 -0.99
CA ARG A 396 41.97 15.43 -0.18
C ARG A 396 42.13 14.15 -1.01
N LEU A 397 41.78 14.18 -2.30
CA LEU A 397 41.90 13.02 -3.19
C LEU A 397 43.32 12.88 -3.77
N ARG A 398 43.94 11.71 -3.54
CA ARG A 398 45.18 11.29 -4.20
C ARG A 398 44.93 11.00 -5.69
N SER A 399 45.98 11.03 -6.52
CA SER A 399 45.88 10.82 -7.99
C SER A 399 45.04 9.59 -8.40
N ARG A 400 45.28 8.41 -7.80
CA ARG A 400 44.47 7.21 -8.05
C ARG A 400 42.98 7.38 -7.69
N GLN A 401 42.69 8.11 -6.60
CA GLN A 401 41.32 8.36 -6.16
C GLN A 401 40.62 9.38 -7.07
N ARG A 402 41.35 10.34 -7.63
CA ARG A 402 40.87 11.26 -8.68
C ARG A 402 40.47 10.51 -9.94
N GLN A 403 41.33 9.61 -10.43
CA GLN A 403 41.01 8.75 -11.57
C GLN A 403 39.78 7.85 -11.32
N ASN A 404 39.67 7.27 -10.11
CA ASN A 404 38.49 6.48 -9.74
C ASN A 404 37.21 7.33 -9.72
N TYR A 405 37.30 8.60 -9.29
CA TYR A 405 36.16 9.51 -9.31
C TYR A 405 35.72 9.84 -10.74
N LEU A 406 36.66 10.08 -11.66
CA LEU A 406 36.34 10.29 -13.08
C LEU A 406 35.67 9.04 -13.72
N ARG A 407 36.15 7.83 -13.38
CA ARG A 407 35.50 6.57 -13.82
C ARG A 407 34.10 6.38 -13.23
N MET A 408 33.90 6.80 -11.99
CA MET A 408 32.57 6.82 -11.37
C MET A 408 31.64 7.76 -12.15
N LEU A 409 32.08 8.98 -12.48
CA LEU A 409 31.28 9.95 -13.23
C LEU A 409 30.87 9.40 -14.61
N SER A 410 31.79 8.76 -15.34
CA SER A 410 31.44 8.14 -16.64
C SER A 410 30.45 6.99 -16.48
N SER A 411 30.60 6.16 -15.45
CA SER A 411 29.67 5.06 -15.15
C SER A 411 28.29 5.58 -14.75
N VAL A 412 28.22 6.64 -13.94
CA VAL A 412 26.97 7.30 -13.52
C VAL A 412 26.21 7.85 -14.73
N ARG A 413 26.91 8.47 -15.69
CA ARG A 413 26.30 8.95 -16.95
C ARG A 413 25.62 7.83 -17.74
N LEU A 414 26.17 6.62 -17.72
CA LEU A 414 25.57 5.44 -18.35
C LEU A 414 24.45 4.81 -17.50
N LEU A 415 24.63 4.73 -16.18
CA LEU A 415 23.67 4.09 -15.29
C LEU A 415 22.35 4.86 -15.17
N SER A 416 22.39 6.19 -15.27
CA SER A 416 21.20 7.03 -15.23
C SER A 416 20.11 6.60 -16.25
N PRO A 417 20.37 6.60 -17.58
CA PRO A 417 19.36 6.18 -18.56
C PRO A 417 18.95 4.71 -18.42
N VAL A 418 19.83 3.83 -17.92
CA VAL A 418 19.51 2.42 -17.64
C VAL A 418 18.51 2.30 -16.49
N LEU A 419 18.68 3.06 -15.41
CA LEU A 419 17.73 3.05 -14.30
C LEU A 419 16.38 3.64 -14.73
N TYR A 420 16.37 4.71 -15.53
CA TYR A 420 15.13 5.21 -16.15
C TYR A 420 14.43 4.16 -17.03
N LEU A 421 15.19 3.41 -17.84
CA LEU A 421 14.66 2.32 -18.64
C LEU A 421 14.04 1.21 -17.78
N ILE A 422 14.68 0.86 -16.65
CA ILE A 422 14.13 -0.09 -15.68
C ILE A 422 12.86 0.46 -15.03
N LEU A 423 12.81 1.74 -14.64
CA LEU A 423 11.60 2.36 -14.08
C LEU A 423 10.44 2.34 -15.09
N LEU A 424 10.72 2.58 -16.37
CA LEU A 424 9.72 2.47 -17.44
C LEU A 424 9.23 1.03 -17.62
N LEU A 425 10.13 0.05 -17.61
CA LEU A 425 9.78 -1.37 -17.60
C LEU A 425 8.84 -1.69 -16.44
N LEU A 426 9.17 -1.25 -15.22
CA LEU A 426 8.33 -1.47 -14.04
C LEU A 426 6.94 -0.84 -14.20
N ALA A 427 6.86 0.39 -14.71
CA ALA A 427 5.59 1.09 -14.91
C ALA A 427 4.72 0.41 -15.98
N LEU A 428 5.29 0.00 -17.12
CA LEU A 428 4.56 -0.69 -18.19
C LEU A 428 4.07 -2.09 -17.77
N GLU A 429 4.93 -2.84 -17.07
CA GLU A 429 4.56 -4.16 -16.54
C GLU A 429 3.49 -4.05 -15.45
N LEU A 430 3.54 -2.99 -14.64
CA LEU A 430 2.53 -2.70 -13.62
C LEU A 430 1.17 -2.39 -14.24
N VAL A 431 1.10 -1.51 -15.24
CA VAL A 431 -0.14 -1.23 -15.98
C VAL A 431 -0.74 -2.50 -16.59
N SER A 432 0.12 -3.43 -16.99
CA SER A 432 -0.28 -4.68 -17.64
C SER A 432 -0.34 -5.88 -16.70
N VAL A 433 -0.24 -5.68 -15.38
CA VAL A 433 0.06 -6.77 -14.43
C VAL A 433 -0.99 -7.88 -14.43
N HIS A 434 -2.26 -7.52 -14.63
CA HIS A 434 -3.38 -8.49 -14.67
C HIS A 434 -3.36 -9.41 -15.89
N THR A 435 -2.59 -9.07 -16.94
CA THR A 435 -2.42 -9.97 -18.10
C THR A 435 -1.67 -11.25 -17.75
N VAL A 436 -1.04 -11.33 -16.58
CA VAL A 436 -0.37 -12.55 -16.07
C VAL A 436 -1.33 -13.76 -16.02
N HIS A 437 -2.64 -13.52 -15.88
CA HIS A 437 -3.66 -14.56 -15.90
C HIS A 437 -3.73 -15.31 -17.22
N GLY A 438 -3.45 -14.64 -18.34
CA GLY A 438 -3.47 -15.25 -19.67
C GLY A 438 -2.25 -16.11 -19.99
N LYS A 439 -1.20 -16.10 -19.16
CA LYS A 439 0.01 -16.90 -19.39
C LYS A 439 -0.16 -18.35 -18.95
N SER A 440 0.38 -19.28 -19.74
CA SER A 440 0.54 -20.68 -19.33
C SER A 440 1.45 -20.80 -18.10
N ALA A 441 1.39 -21.92 -17.37
CA ALA A 441 2.25 -22.13 -16.21
C ALA A 441 3.76 -22.04 -16.55
N GLN A 442 4.15 -22.55 -17.71
CA GLN A 442 5.52 -22.50 -18.20
C GLN A 442 5.95 -21.05 -18.55
N ASP A 443 5.10 -20.31 -19.27
CA ASP A 443 5.39 -18.91 -19.63
C ASP A 443 5.46 -18.00 -18.39
N ARG A 444 4.64 -18.27 -17.38
CA ARG A 444 4.70 -17.58 -16.08
C ARG A 444 6.03 -17.83 -15.37
N GLN A 445 6.49 -19.08 -15.33
CA GLN A 445 7.78 -19.41 -14.73
C GLN A 445 8.94 -18.75 -15.48
N GLN A 446 8.91 -18.72 -16.81
CA GLN A 446 9.93 -18.02 -17.62
C GLN A 446 9.92 -16.52 -17.34
N TYR A 447 8.73 -15.91 -17.27
CA TYR A 447 8.56 -14.49 -16.95
C TYR A 447 9.07 -14.14 -15.54
N LEU A 448 8.72 -14.92 -14.52
CA LEU A 448 9.22 -14.71 -13.16
C LEU A 448 10.74 -14.89 -13.06
N ARG A 449 11.32 -15.85 -13.80
CA ARG A 449 12.79 -15.99 -13.89
C ARG A 449 13.43 -14.77 -14.52
N PHE A 450 12.80 -14.18 -15.53
CA PHE A 450 13.27 -12.93 -16.14
C PHE A 450 13.23 -11.76 -15.15
N LEU A 451 12.12 -11.56 -14.42
CA LEU A 451 12.05 -10.52 -13.39
C LEU A 451 13.09 -10.73 -12.27
N LYS A 452 13.29 -11.98 -11.83
CA LYS A 452 14.31 -12.33 -10.83
C LYS A 452 15.73 -12.07 -11.33
N LEU A 453 15.99 -12.21 -12.62
CA LEU A 453 17.27 -11.83 -13.22
C LEU A 453 17.49 -10.31 -13.15
N ILE A 454 16.46 -9.49 -13.43
CA ILE A 454 16.54 -8.04 -13.26
C ILE A 454 16.75 -7.66 -11.79
N LEU A 455 16.05 -8.34 -10.87
CA LEU A 455 16.24 -8.14 -9.43
C LEU A 455 17.68 -8.45 -9.01
N GLN A 456 18.21 -9.60 -9.44
CA GLN A 456 19.59 -9.98 -9.16
C GLN A 456 20.59 -8.97 -9.74
N TYR A 457 20.31 -8.43 -10.93
CA TYR A 457 21.10 -7.35 -11.52
C TYR A 457 21.11 -6.11 -10.62
N THR A 458 19.95 -5.64 -10.15
CA THR A 458 19.89 -4.43 -9.31
C THR A 458 20.50 -4.66 -7.93
N GLU A 459 20.37 -5.84 -7.34
CA GLU A 459 21.07 -6.24 -6.11
C GLU A 459 22.60 -6.23 -6.27
N ASN A 460 23.11 -6.78 -7.38
CA ASN A 460 24.53 -6.72 -7.71
C ASN A 460 25.00 -5.28 -7.94
N LEU A 461 24.17 -4.44 -8.57
CA LEU A 461 24.48 -3.04 -8.78
C LEU A 461 24.63 -2.32 -7.44
N VAL A 462 23.72 -2.53 -6.47
CA VAL A 462 23.84 -2.01 -5.08
C VAL A 462 25.15 -2.46 -4.43
N ALA A 463 25.59 -3.68 -4.68
CA ALA A 463 26.87 -4.15 -4.16
C ALA A 463 28.06 -3.42 -4.81
N TYR A 464 27.98 -3.07 -6.10
CA TYR A 464 29.07 -2.47 -6.87
C TYR A 464 29.16 -0.95 -6.71
N THR A 465 28.03 -0.28 -6.52
CA THR A 465 27.93 1.17 -6.25
C THR A 465 28.18 1.53 -4.78
N ASN A 466 28.43 0.54 -3.93
CA ASN A 466 28.86 0.78 -2.56
C ASN A 466 30.19 1.56 -2.51
N GLN A 467 30.23 2.59 -1.66
CA GLN A 467 31.36 3.52 -1.50
C GLN A 467 32.71 2.84 -1.26
N GLU A 468 32.73 1.67 -0.62
CA GLU A 468 33.96 0.96 -0.25
C GLU A 468 34.53 0.13 -1.41
N LYS A 469 33.69 -0.38 -2.31
CA LYS A 469 34.11 -1.39 -3.29
C LYS A 469 34.71 -0.80 -4.58
N ASN A 470 34.32 0.42 -4.95
CA ASN A 470 34.82 1.13 -6.15
C ASN A 470 34.77 0.29 -7.45
N LYS A 471 33.72 -0.53 -7.65
CA LYS A 471 33.56 -1.48 -8.78
C LYS A 471 32.76 -0.89 -9.95
N TRP A 472 33.13 0.32 -10.37
CA TRP A 472 32.36 1.08 -11.36
C TRP A 472 32.48 0.52 -12.79
N ASN A 473 33.64 -0.03 -13.15
CA ASN A 473 33.82 -0.66 -14.47
C ASN A 473 33.06 -1.99 -14.56
N GLU A 474 33.10 -2.79 -13.49
CA GLU A 474 32.37 -4.05 -13.41
C GLU A 474 30.85 -3.81 -13.42
N ALA A 475 30.38 -2.66 -12.93
CA ALA A 475 28.99 -2.25 -13.07
C ALA A 475 28.60 -2.05 -14.53
N ILE A 476 29.46 -1.45 -15.37
CA ILE A 476 29.20 -1.29 -16.81
C ILE A 476 29.09 -2.65 -17.50
N THR A 477 30.01 -3.58 -17.25
CA THR A 477 29.95 -4.93 -17.84
C THR A 477 28.70 -5.69 -17.39
N LEU A 478 28.35 -5.58 -16.12
CA LEU A 478 27.10 -6.14 -15.58
C LEU A 478 25.86 -5.53 -16.26
N THR A 479 25.87 -4.22 -16.50
CA THR A 479 24.80 -3.49 -17.20
C THR A 479 24.66 -3.93 -18.65
N HIS A 480 25.76 -4.09 -19.37
CA HIS A 480 25.72 -4.58 -20.75
C HIS A 480 25.03 -5.96 -20.84
N ALA A 481 25.39 -6.87 -19.93
CA ALA A 481 24.81 -8.21 -19.87
C ALA A 481 23.30 -8.19 -19.59
N VAL A 482 22.80 -7.35 -18.67
CA VAL A 482 21.36 -7.28 -18.39
C VAL A 482 20.59 -6.63 -19.55
N LEU A 483 21.15 -5.61 -20.21
CA LEU A 483 20.50 -4.96 -21.35
C LEU A 483 20.30 -5.95 -22.51
N LEU A 484 21.29 -6.80 -22.79
CA LEU A 484 21.14 -7.87 -23.77
C LEU A 484 19.99 -8.83 -23.38
N ARG A 485 19.89 -9.20 -22.10
CA ARG A 485 18.80 -10.08 -21.62
C ARG A 485 17.43 -9.43 -21.74
N ILE A 486 17.31 -8.14 -21.42
CA ILE A 486 16.08 -7.36 -21.58
C ILE A 486 15.68 -7.32 -23.06
N TRP A 487 16.62 -6.98 -23.93
CA TRP A 487 16.39 -6.94 -25.38
C TRP A 487 15.94 -8.30 -25.92
N THR A 488 16.68 -9.39 -25.65
CA THR A 488 16.33 -10.73 -26.12
C THR A 488 14.97 -11.21 -25.59
N PHE A 489 14.62 -10.88 -24.34
CA PHE A 489 13.30 -11.24 -23.80
C PHE A 489 12.18 -10.43 -24.45
N SER A 490 12.44 -9.15 -24.74
CA SER A 490 11.52 -8.27 -25.44
C SER A 490 11.26 -8.72 -26.88
N GLU A 491 12.29 -9.13 -27.63
CA GLU A 491 12.16 -9.68 -28.99
C GLU A 491 11.23 -10.92 -29.05
N LYS A 492 11.23 -11.73 -27.99
CA LYS A 492 10.36 -12.91 -27.88
C LYS A 492 8.90 -12.59 -27.61
N LYS A 493 8.55 -11.31 -27.40
CA LYS A 493 7.20 -10.83 -27.07
C LYS A 493 6.60 -11.48 -25.82
N GLN A 494 7.43 -11.71 -24.81
CA GLN A 494 7.07 -12.45 -23.59
C GLN A 494 6.76 -11.55 -22.38
N MET A 495 6.94 -10.23 -22.47
CA MET A 495 6.60 -9.29 -21.39
C MET A 495 5.08 -9.08 -21.26
N LEU A 496 4.58 -8.64 -20.09
CA LEU A 496 3.14 -8.43 -19.89
C LEU A 496 2.62 -7.28 -20.76
N MET A 497 3.40 -6.19 -20.87
CA MET A 497 3.06 -5.04 -21.73
C MET A 497 2.81 -5.42 -23.21
N GLN A 498 3.48 -6.47 -23.68
CA GLN A 498 3.36 -6.97 -25.05
C GLN A 498 2.12 -7.83 -25.26
N LEU A 499 1.63 -8.48 -24.20
CA LEU A 499 0.41 -9.29 -24.24
C LEU A 499 -0.85 -8.43 -24.11
N ALA A 500 -0.80 -7.34 -23.33
CA ALA A 500 -1.93 -6.42 -23.13
C ALA A 500 -2.52 -5.87 -24.43
N LYS A 501 -1.68 -5.58 -25.44
CA LYS A 501 -2.12 -5.09 -26.75
C LYS A 501 -2.84 -6.13 -27.62
N LYS A 502 -2.56 -7.42 -27.43
CA LYS A 502 -3.23 -8.48 -28.20
C LYS A 502 -4.67 -8.68 -27.75
N SER A 503 -4.96 -8.46 -26.46
CA SER A 503 -6.31 -8.56 -25.92
C SER A 503 -7.22 -7.41 -26.36
N THR A 504 -6.73 -6.18 -26.49
CA THR A 504 -7.55 -5.05 -26.97
C THR A 504 -7.98 -5.21 -28.42
N ASN A 505 -7.14 -5.79 -29.29
CA ASN A 505 -7.48 -6.01 -30.69
C ASN A 505 -8.46 -7.18 -30.94
N GLN A 506 -8.80 -7.97 -29.91
CA GLN A 506 -9.79 -9.06 -30.01
C GLN A 506 -11.18 -8.67 -29.48
N VAL A 507 -11.32 -7.55 -28.78
CA VAL A 507 -12.61 -7.10 -28.23
C VAL A 507 -13.41 -6.26 -29.24
N ASP A 508 -12.77 -5.73 -30.29
CA ASP A 508 -13.42 -4.96 -31.36
C ASP A 508 -14.00 -5.82 -32.50
N THR A 509 -13.99 -7.15 -32.37
CA THR A 509 -14.61 -8.08 -33.31
C THR A 509 -15.36 -9.19 -32.57
N SER A 510 -16.41 -8.84 -31.82
CA SER A 510 -17.44 -9.78 -31.35
C SER A 510 -18.76 -9.05 -31.11
#